data_AF-B8BSF8-F1
#
_entry.id   AF-B8BSF8-F1
#
_cell.length_a   1.000
_cell.length_b   1.000
_cell.length_c   1.000
_cell.angle_alpha   90.00
_cell.angle_beta   90.00
_cell.angle_gamma   90.00
#
_symmetry.space_group_name_H-M   'P 1'
#
loop_
_entity.id
_entity.type
_entity.pdbx_description
1 polymer ?
#
loop_
_entity_poly.entity_id
_entity_poly.type
_entity_poly.pdbx_seq_one_letter_code
_entity_poly.pdbx_strand_id
1 'polypeptide(L)'
;MLRSRGNRSQRPSESTDEQGGSSSNRGYSYGGYPSSSSGGGGGVGGGGGGGMSSPMAVSSGDADSYSINNNTGRGSFLGGIGSPFSVSKDKKKSFGRSNSSSGGGGISGNMHHKPNPFKTQNKNNTSFIILSLATIIFFSLSGMTFHYRKATIRIRSNLAAVERRNKSWRRHRGRFQGGADDDDVDVVVRDGGNEEEEARRRNEQQQQQSDTNPQDLTDLRKIQTTLQAQISQLSTRNLALQNEITSTSSQISSMTKENEQYQLQHSKLTEELTKQRHTSQDLRNEFKSKHRGENNSVIIPGGPGQQARVEISKEHKELHDIHSLEDLEEYVGLREDSLWDKIDLLVERIEREGRREAVEWFGPGPHVVEIEIEYPQFTIDTEPESWPRVRGVFTVEMAPLSLMPVAVNLFLQQVHHKLWNGCSFVINAMHILQAGPHQYGKNGDYNANWEPLNRRFQEAKLDKMPFQEYHEEFPHVQLTLGYAGRPGGPDFYINKIDNSVNHGPGGQGHHDLHEEADPCFGKIIKGMELLGEINRIPVDHEKGGILLGSVMIVDSRIVAAQEQPGVQQREEVP
;
A
#
# COMPACT_ATOMS: atom_id res chain seq x y z
N MET A 1 -19.70 0.41 11.99
CA MET A 1 -19.43 1.17 13.23
C MET A 1 -18.75 0.22 14.19
N LEU A 2 -17.43 0.13 14.15
CA LEU A 2 -16.63 -0.57 15.15
C LEU A 2 -15.87 0.53 15.86
N ARG A 3 -16.23 0.82 17.10
CA ARG A 3 -15.49 1.79 17.92
C ARG A 3 -14.26 1.06 18.45
N SER A 4 -13.07 1.41 17.94
CA SER A 4 -11.81 1.09 18.63
C SER A 4 -11.88 1.69 20.03
N ARG A 5 -11.96 0.83 21.05
CA ARG A 5 -11.77 1.20 22.46
C ARG A 5 -10.29 1.01 22.77
N GLY A 6 -9.46 1.94 22.32
CA GLY A 6 -8.07 2.02 22.79
C GLY A 6 -8.03 2.12 24.32
N ASN A 7 -7.17 1.28 24.93
CA ASN A 7 -6.75 1.29 26.33
C ASN A 7 -7.84 1.46 27.39
N ARG A 8 -8.49 0.35 27.78
CA ARG A 8 -9.23 0.26 29.06
C ARG A 8 -8.33 -0.11 30.26
N SER A 9 -7.04 -0.42 30.02
CA SER A 9 -6.03 -0.74 31.05
C SER A 9 -5.66 0.44 31.98
N GLN A 10 -6.25 1.63 31.79
CA GLN A 10 -6.03 2.81 32.64
C GLN A 10 -7.33 3.41 33.20
N ARG A 11 -8.23 2.58 33.77
CA ARG A 11 -9.22 3.12 34.72
C ARG A 11 -8.56 3.24 36.10
N PRO A 12 -8.39 4.44 36.66
CA PRO A 12 -7.99 4.57 38.05
C PRO A 12 -9.08 3.92 38.89
N SER A 13 -8.68 3.03 39.81
CA SER A 13 -9.56 2.55 40.85
C SER A 13 -10.19 3.74 41.57
N GLU A 14 -11.51 3.81 41.59
CA GLU A 14 -12.26 4.61 42.56
C GLU A 14 -11.91 4.04 43.95
N SER A 15 -10.82 4.55 44.51
CA SER A 15 -10.52 4.41 45.92
C SER A 15 -11.40 5.40 46.66
N THR A 16 -12.24 4.86 47.53
CA THR A 16 -13.05 5.61 48.48
C THR A 16 -12.16 6.47 49.36
N ASP A 17 -12.45 7.77 49.39
CA ASP A 17 -11.85 8.78 50.25
C ASP A 17 -11.86 8.36 51.73
N GLU A 18 -10.67 8.21 52.34
CA GLU A 18 -10.47 8.59 53.73
C GLU A 18 -9.15 9.37 53.90
N GLN A 19 -9.34 10.57 54.43
CA GLN A 19 -8.44 11.61 54.92
C GLN A 19 -7.03 11.18 55.38
N GLY A 20 -6.04 11.99 55.01
CA GLY A 20 -4.97 12.34 55.96
C GLY A 20 -3.58 12.63 55.37
N GLY A 21 -3.24 13.92 55.26
CA GLY A 21 -1.92 14.39 55.69
C GLY A 21 -0.80 14.56 54.65
N SER A 22 -0.58 15.82 54.25
CA SER A 22 0.71 16.54 54.34
C SER A 22 2.00 15.88 53.80
N SER A 23 2.55 16.42 52.70
CA SER A 23 3.76 17.28 52.67
C SER A 23 4.67 17.14 51.43
N SER A 24 5.19 18.29 50.99
CA SER A 24 6.40 18.56 50.17
C SER A 24 6.48 17.98 48.74
N ASN A 25 6.42 18.77 47.67
CA ASN A 25 7.35 19.84 47.22
C ASN A 25 8.72 19.31 46.72
N ARG A 26 8.87 19.19 45.38
CA ARG A 26 10.08 19.24 44.52
C ARG A 26 9.62 18.73 43.13
N GLY A 27 9.58 19.47 42.02
CA GLY A 27 10.32 20.66 41.62
C GLY A 27 11.57 20.27 40.82
N TYR A 28 11.41 19.69 39.61
CA TYR A 28 12.50 19.58 38.64
C TYR A 28 12.05 20.00 37.24
N SER A 29 12.77 21.00 36.74
CA SER A 29 12.67 21.63 35.44
C SER A 29 13.86 21.16 34.58
N TYR A 30 13.58 20.77 33.34
CA TYR A 30 14.53 20.68 32.22
C TYR A 30 13.82 21.43 31.07
N GLY A 31 14.32 22.48 30.41
CA GLY A 31 15.68 22.78 29.98
C GLY A 31 15.99 21.90 28.76
N GLY A 32 15.68 22.23 27.50
CA GLY A 32 15.60 23.53 26.83
C GLY A 32 16.92 23.81 26.10
N TYR A 33 17.16 23.18 24.95
CA TYR A 33 18.27 23.55 24.04
C TYR A 33 17.81 23.62 22.57
N PRO A 34 18.42 24.51 21.77
CA PRO A 34 17.85 25.02 20.54
C PRO A 34 18.27 24.20 19.30
N SER A 35 17.37 24.18 18.32
CA SER A 35 17.64 23.77 16.95
C SER A 35 18.47 24.83 16.22
N SER A 36 19.67 24.45 15.76
CA SER A 36 20.46 25.22 14.82
C SER A 36 20.21 24.73 13.40
N SER A 37 19.84 25.69 12.56
CA SER A 37 19.73 25.64 11.11
C SER A 37 21.08 25.57 10.40
N SER A 38 21.17 24.74 9.35
CA SER A 38 21.99 24.94 8.13
C SER A 38 21.62 23.79 7.18
N GLY A 39 21.26 23.94 5.92
CA GLY A 39 21.56 25.00 4.97
C GLY A 39 22.40 24.42 3.82
N GLY A 40 21.79 24.22 2.65
CA GLY A 40 22.44 24.47 1.36
C GLY A 40 22.94 23.29 0.51
N GLY A 41 22.59 23.37 -0.78
CA GLY A 41 23.33 22.82 -1.94
C GLY A 41 22.88 21.42 -2.37
N GLY A 42 22.31 21.17 -3.56
CA GLY A 42 22.54 21.81 -4.85
C GLY A 42 23.55 20.99 -5.65
N GLY A 43 23.08 20.06 -6.50
CA GLY A 43 23.94 19.19 -7.31
C GLY A 43 23.20 18.64 -8.53
N VAL A 44 23.47 19.29 -9.66
CA VAL A 44 23.02 18.99 -11.03
C VAL A 44 24.00 18.02 -11.69
N GLY A 45 23.52 17.12 -12.56
CA GLY A 45 24.30 16.54 -13.66
C GLY A 45 24.13 15.04 -13.83
N GLY A 46 23.32 14.59 -14.81
CA GLY A 46 23.82 13.98 -16.05
C GLY A 46 23.51 12.47 -16.04
N GLY A 47 23.00 11.80 -17.06
CA GLY A 47 22.98 12.06 -18.49
C GLY A 47 23.78 10.98 -19.22
N GLY A 48 23.11 9.91 -19.68
CA GLY A 48 23.66 8.87 -20.58
C GLY A 48 23.20 7.46 -20.16
N GLY A 49 22.64 6.58 -20.99
CA GLY A 49 22.55 6.53 -22.46
C GLY A 49 23.32 5.32 -22.99
N GLY A 50 22.60 4.26 -23.42
CA GLY A 50 23.13 3.08 -24.10
C GLY A 50 22.77 1.78 -23.35
N GLY A 51 21.98 0.82 -23.82
CA GLY A 51 21.60 0.48 -25.20
C GLY A 51 22.56 -0.56 -25.75
N MET A 52 22.29 -1.86 -25.51
CA MET A 52 22.73 -2.95 -26.38
C MET A 52 21.99 -4.26 -26.11
N SER A 53 21.69 -4.94 -27.20
CA SER A 53 20.79 -6.07 -27.43
C SER A 53 21.51 -7.42 -27.51
N SER A 54 20.91 -8.48 -26.93
CA SER A 54 20.78 -9.90 -27.35
C SER A 54 22.03 -10.70 -27.82
N PRO A 55 22.12 -12.05 -27.65
CA PRO A 55 21.04 -13.01 -27.95
C PRO A 55 20.89 -14.26 -27.06
N MET A 56 19.84 -15.00 -27.39
CA MET A 56 19.34 -16.25 -26.84
C MET A 56 20.37 -17.40 -26.77
N ALA A 57 20.24 -18.23 -25.74
CA ALA A 57 20.60 -19.64 -25.78
C ALA A 57 19.45 -20.47 -25.16
N VAL A 58 18.93 -21.37 -25.98
CA VAL A 58 17.90 -22.37 -25.67
C VAL A 58 18.59 -23.55 -24.99
N SER A 59 18.09 -23.98 -23.83
CA SER A 59 18.40 -25.30 -23.30
C SER A 59 17.12 -25.91 -22.71
N SER A 60 16.70 -26.99 -23.36
CA SER A 60 15.58 -27.87 -23.03
C SER A 60 15.98 -28.86 -21.93
N GLY A 61 15.16 -28.97 -20.90
CA GLY A 61 15.26 -30.03 -19.89
C GLY A 61 13.88 -30.28 -19.28
N ASP A 62 13.24 -31.34 -19.76
CA ASP A 62 12.00 -31.92 -19.25
C ASP A 62 12.18 -32.44 -17.81
N ALA A 63 11.23 -32.13 -16.91
CA ALA A 63 10.86 -32.99 -15.78
C ALA A 63 9.56 -32.50 -15.08
N ASP A 64 8.53 -33.32 -15.22
CA ASP A 64 7.50 -33.69 -14.25
C ASP A 64 6.67 -32.61 -13.52
N SER A 65 5.47 -32.40 -14.06
CA SER A 65 4.36 -31.68 -13.46
C SER A 65 3.66 -32.49 -12.35
N TYR A 66 3.73 -32.01 -11.11
CA TYR A 66 2.69 -32.24 -10.11
C TYR A 66 1.92 -30.93 -9.90
N SER A 67 0.64 -30.91 -10.28
CA SER A 67 -0.25 -29.77 -10.08
C SER A 67 -0.83 -29.78 -8.66
N ILE A 68 -0.42 -28.83 -7.81
CA ILE A 68 -1.16 -28.46 -6.60
C ILE A 68 -1.43 -26.95 -6.67
N ASN A 69 -2.72 -26.60 -6.64
CA ASN A 69 -3.26 -25.25 -6.67
C ASN A 69 -2.78 -24.43 -5.47
N ASN A 70 -1.97 -23.40 -5.71
CA ASN A 70 -1.70 -22.34 -4.74
C ASN A 70 -2.24 -21.01 -5.24
N ASN A 71 -3.33 -20.57 -4.62
CA ASN A 71 -3.92 -19.26 -4.78
C ASN A 71 -3.12 -18.26 -3.94
N THR A 72 -2.23 -17.49 -4.57
CA THR A 72 -1.47 -16.40 -3.91
C THR A 72 -1.86 -15.07 -4.54
N GLY A 73 -2.60 -14.26 -3.77
CA GLY A 73 -2.92 -12.89 -4.12
C GLY A 73 -1.65 -12.02 -4.03
N ARG A 74 -1.15 -11.58 -5.17
CA ARG A 74 -0.14 -10.51 -5.28
C ARG A 74 -0.82 -9.16 -5.06
N GLY A 75 -0.66 -8.58 -3.87
CA GLY A 75 -0.96 -7.16 -3.63
C GLY A 75 0.28 -6.31 -3.91
N SER A 76 0.24 -5.48 -4.95
CA SER A 76 1.26 -4.44 -5.20
C SER A 76 1.08 -3.28 -4.23
N PHE A 77 2.13 -2.96 -3.47
CA PHE A 77 2.25 -1.73 -2.69
C PHE A 77 2.67 -0.58 -3.61
N LEU A 78 1.76 0.35 -3.89
CA LEU A 78 2.08 1.70 -4.36
C LEU A 78 1.24 2.69 -3.55
N GLY A 79 1.91 3.40 -2.64
CA GLY A 79 1.33 4.48 -1.83
C GLY A 79 0.97 5.68 -2.70
N GLY A 80 -0.27 6.13 -2.58
CA GLY A 80 -0.81 7.31 -3.25
C GLY A 80 -1.11 8.42 -2.25
N ILE A 81 -0.37 9.51 -2.40
CA ILE A 81 -0.41 10.80 -1.70
C ILE A 81 -1.84 11.39 -1.66
N GLY A 82 -2.32 11.73 -0.46
CA GLY A 82 -3.59 12.43 -0.24
C GLY A 82 -3.49 13.95 -0.51
N SER A 83 -4.61 14.54 -0.93
CA SER A 83 -4.84 15.98 -0.90
C SER A 83 -6.33 16.25 -0.58
N PRO A 84 -6.66 17.31 0.20
CA PRO A 84 -7.96 17.45 0.83
C PRO A 84 -8.91 18.32 0.00
N PHE A 85 -10.17 17.90 -0.11
CA PHE A 85 -11.27 18.81 -0.42
C PHE A 85 -12.42 18.61 0.57
N SER A 86 -12.43 19.48 1.57
CA SER A 86 -13.58 19.74 2.44
C SER A 86 -14.66 20.50 1.66
N VAL A 87 -15.87 19.96 1.59
CA VAL A 87 -17.07 20.72 1.21
C VAL A 87 -18.12 20.56 2.29
N SER A 88 -18.38 21.67 2.98
CA SER A 88 -19.51 21.92 3.86
C SER A 88 -20.82 22.08 3.09
N LYS A 89 -21.96 21.77 3.74
CA LYS A 89 -23.25 22.51 3.81
C LYS A 89 -24.38 21.50 4.04
N ASP A 90 -25.15 21.55 5.13
CA ASP A 90 -26.25 22.46 5.53
C ASP A 90 -27.45 21.52 5.84
N LYS A 91 -27.91 21.42 7.09
CA LYS A 91 -29.00 22.19 7.73
C LYS A 91 -30.44 21.85 7.27
N LYS A 92 -31.26 21.51 8.29
CA LYS A 92 -32.74 21.51 8.40
C LYS A 92 -33.41 20.29 7.71
N LYS A 93 -34.43 19.63 8.27
CA LYS A 93 -35.59 20.14 9.02
C LYS A 93 -36.15 19.13 10.03
N SER A 94 -36.58 19.70 11.15
CA SER A 94 -37.58 19.21 12.08
C SER A 94 -38.92 18.87 11.42
N PHE A 95 -39.56 17.78 11.85
CA PHE A 95 -41.01 17.69 12.01
C PHE A 95 -41.32 16.97 13.32
N GLY A 96 -42.04 17.66 14.20
CA GLY A 96 -42.71 17.07 15.35
C GLY A 96 -44.19 16.82 15.08
N ARG A 97 -44.86 16.33 16.13
CA ARG A 97 -46.27 15.89 16.28
C ARG A 97 -46.50 14.42 15.93
N SER A 98 -47.27 13.63 16.69
CA SER A 98 -48.05 13.86 17.91
C SER A 98 -48.60 12.51 18.42
N ASN A 99 -48.85 12.45 19.73
CA ASN A 99 -49.61 11.43 20.45
C ASN A 99 -50.88 10.92 19.76
N SER A 100 -51.14 9.62 19.91
CA SER A 100 -52.50 9.12 20.21
C SER A 100 -52.42 7.73 20.87
N SER A 101 -53.01 7.67 22.05
CA SER A 101 -53.36 6.50 22.87
C SER A 101 -54.56 5.71 22.31
N SER A 102 -54.56 4.38 22.45
CA SER A 102 -55.70 3.52 22.83
C SER A 102 -55.33 2.04 22.57
N GLY A 103 -55.38 1.15 23.57
CA GLY A 103 -56.49 0.18 23.74
C GLY A 103 -56.43 -0.92 22.67
N GLY A 104 -56.03 -2.17 22.95
CA GLY A 104 -56.73 -3.14 23.79
C GLY A 104 -57.37 -4.21 22.90
N GLY A 105 -57.17 -5.50 23.22
CA GLY A 105 -57.98 -6.61 22.70
C GLY A 105 -57.33 -7.45 21.59
N GLY A 106 -57.07 -8.72 21.91
CA GLY A 106 -56.62 -9.72 20.93
C GLY A 106 -57.72 -10.20 19.99
N ILE A 107 -57.31 -10.95 18.97
CA ILE A 107 -57.98 -12.13 18.38
C ILE A 107 -57.07 -12.67 17.26
N SER A 108 -56.98 -14.00 17.20
CA SER A 108 -56.33 -14.81 16.18
C SER A 108 -56.81 -14.50 14.76
N GLY A 109 -55.89 -14.39 13.80
CA GLY A 109 -56.21 -14.26 12.38
C GLY A 109 -55.06 -14.69 11.48
N ASN A 110 -55.22 -15.86 10.88
CA ASN A 110 -54.40 -16.43 9.83
C ASN A 110 -54.43 -15.50 8.59
N MET A 111 -53.30 -15.01 8.08
CA MET A 111 -53.26 -14.23 6.83
C MET A 111 -52.17 -14.66 5.85
N HIS A 112 -52.63 -15.00 4.65
CA HIS A 112 -51.87 -15.20 3.43
C HIS A 112 -51.07 -13.95 3.03
N HIS A 113 -49.78 -14.13 2.73
CA HIS A 113 -48.94 -13.13 2.10
C HIS A 113 -49.39 -12.84 0.65
N LYS A 114 -49.71 -11.57 0.36
CA LYS A 114 -49.65 -11.00 -0.99
C LYS A 114 -48.28 -10.33 -1.20
N PRO A 115 -47.63 -10.49 -2.37
CA PRO A 115 -46.36 -9.84 -2.65
C PRO A 115 -46.53 -8.34 -3.00
N ASN A 116 -45.63 -7.51 -2.46
CA ASN A 116 -45.51 -6.08 -2.72
C ASN A 116 -45.13 -5.76 -4.18
N PRO A 117 -45.86 -4.89 -4.90
CA PRO A 117 -45.53 -4.48 -6.27
C PRO A 117 -44.82 -3.12 -6.30
N PHE A 118 -43.69 -2.95 -5.61
CA PHE A 118 -42.85 -1.76 -5.79
C PHE A 118 -41.37 -2.13 -5.64
N LYS A 119 -40.80 -2.68 -6.73
CA LYS A 119 -39.36 -2.76 -6.95
C LYS A 119 -39.07 -2.06 -8.27
N THR A 120 -38.95 -0.74 -8.19
CA THR A 120 -38.58 0.13 -9.33
C THR A 120 -37.19 -0.22 -9.83
N GLN A 121 -37.10 -0.63 -11.10
CA GLN A 121 -35.86 -0.83 -11.85
C GLN A 121 -35.10 0.49 -11.98
N ASN A 122 -33.93 0.58 -11.35
CA ASN A 122 -32.98 1.67 -11.54
C ASN A 122 -31.69 1.14 -12.20
N LYS A 123 -31.82 0.50 -13.37
CA LYS A 123 -30.70 -0.14 -14.10
C LYS A 123 -30.23 0.59 -15.37
N ASN A 124 -30.84 1.71 -15.74
CA ASN A 124 -30.58 2.32 -17.06
C ASN A 124 -29.80 3.65 -17.03
N ASN A 125 -29.55 4.25 -15.87
CA ASN A 125 -28.99 5.62 -15.82
C ASN A 125 -27.51 5.72 -16.23
N THR A 126 -26.70 4.67 -16.02
CA THR A 126 -25.27 4.67 -16.39
C THR A 126 -25.05 4.59 -17.90
N SER A 127 -25.87 3.83 -18.63
CA SER A 127 -25.76 3.74 -20.09
C SER A 127 -26.10 5.06 -20.80
N PHE A 128 -27.05 5.84 -20.26
CA PHE A 128 -27.39 7.16 -20.80
C PHE A 128 -26.26 8.18 -20.62
N ILE A 129 -25.56 8.15 -19.48
CA ILE A 129 -24.44 9.07 -19.21
C ILE A 129 -23.28 8.79 -20.17
N ILE A 130 -22.90 7.53 -20.37
CA ILE A 130 -21.81 7.15 -21.29
C ILE A 130 -22.14 7.53 -22.74
N LEU A 131 -23.38 7.30 -23.18
CA LEU A 131 -23.80 7.64 -24.54
C LEU A 131 -23.78 9.16 -24.79
N SER A 132 -24.14 9.96 -23.79
CA SER A 132 -24.12 11.42 -23.86
C SER A 132 -22.71 12.01 -23.93
N LEU A 133 -21.74 11.44 -23.19
CA LEU A 133 -20.34 11.86 -23.24
C LEU A 133 -19.70 11.52 -24.60
N ALA A 134 -19.99 10.33 -25.14
CA ALA A 134 -19.49 9.92 -26.46
C ALA A 134 -20.00 10.84 -27.59
N THR A 135 -21.25 11.30 -27.52
CA THR A 135 -21.81 12.22 -28.52
C THR A 135 -21.15 13.61 -28.46
N ILE A 136 -20.91 14.15 -27.26
CA ILE A 136 -20.24 15.45 -27.09
C ILE A 136 -18.81 15.42 -27.66
N ILE A 137 -18.07 14.34 -27.41
CA ILE A 137 -16.72 14.16 -27.97
C ILE A 137 -16.76 14.09 -29.50
N PHE A 138 -17.71 13.35 -30.07
CA PHE A 138 -17.84 13.23 -31.53
C PHE A 138 -18.15 14.57 -32.21
N PHE A 139 -19.06 15.37 -31.64
CA PHE A 139 -19.41 16.69 -32.21
C PHE A 139 -18.27 17.70 -32.08
N SER A 140 -17.52 17.70 -30.98
CA SER A 140 -16.39 18.62 -30.79
C SER A 140 -15.22 18.31 -31.75
N LEU A 141 -14.87 17.03 -31.94
CA LEU A 141 -13.85 16.61 -32.91
C LEU A 141 -14.26 16.91 -34.36
N SER A 142 -15.53 16.68 -34.71
CA SER A 142 -16.05 16.97 -36.05
C SER A 142 -16.02 18.48 -36.37
N GLY A 143 -16.38 19.33 -35.40
CA GLY A 143 -16.33 20.79 -35.55
C GLY A 143 -14.91 21.31 -35.77
N MET A 144 -13.94 20.85 -34.99
CA MET A 144 -12.53 21.23 -35.16
C MET A 144 -11.98 20.84 -36.53
N THR A 145 -12.31 19.63 -37.01
CA THR A 145 -11.88 19.12 -38.32
C THR A 145 -12.45 19.98 -39.46
N PHE A 146 -13.70 20.43 -39.35
CA PHE A 146 -14.34 21.32 -40.33
C PHE A 146 -13.66 22.70 -40.39
N HIS A 147 -13.41 23.33 -39.24
CA HIS A 147 -12.73 24.63 -39.18
C HIS A 147 -11.30 24.56 -39.72
N TYR A 148 -10.58 23.48 -39.43
CA TYR A 148 -9.23 23.23 -39.93
C TYR A 148 -9.21 23.08 -41.46
N ARG A 149 -10.15 22.32 -42.03
CA ARG A 149 -10.28 22.16 -43.50
C ARG A 149 -10.62 23.47 -44.19
N LYS A 150 -11.46 24.31 -43.59
CA LYS A 150 -11.80 25.64 -44.10
C LYS A 150 -10.60 26.60 -44.08
N ALA A 151 -9.77 26.55 -43.04
CA ALA A 151 -8.56 27.36 -42.92
C ALA A 151 -7.51 26.95 -43.97
N THR A 152 -7.28 25.66 -44.17
CA THR A 152 -6.33 25.16 -45.19
C THR A 152 -6.76 25.50 -46.61
N ILE A 153 -8.06 25.46 -46.93
CA ILE A 153 -8.58 25.91 -48.23
C ILE A 153 -8.31 27.41 -48.45
N ARG A 154 -8.53 28.27 -47.44
CA ARG A 154 -8.24 29.72 -47.53
C ARG A 154 -6.75 29.99 -47.74
N ILE A 155 -5.87 29.27 -47.06
CA ILE A 155 -4.42 29.42 -47.22
C ILE A 155 -4.02 29.01 -48.64
N ARG A 156 -4.51 27.87 -49.14
CA ARG A 156 -4.24 27.42 -50.52
C ARG A 156 -4.77 28.41 -51.57
N SER A 157 -5.96 28.98 -51.37
CA SER A 157 -6.51 29.98 -52.29
C SER A 157 -5.68 31.26 -52.32
N ASN A 158 -5.19 31.71 -51.15
CA ASN A 158 -4.32 32.89 -51.05
C ASN A 158 -2.96 32.61 -51.71
N LEU A 159 -2.37 31.44 -51.48
CA LEU A 159 -1.12 31.03 -52.11
C LEU A 159 -1.25 30.98 -53.64
N ALA A 160 -2.33 30.37 -54.14
CA ALA A 160 -2.62 30.32 -55.58
C ALA A 160 -2.89 31.73 -56.17
N ALA A 161 -3.47 32.65 -55.39
CA ALA A 161 -3.64 34.05 -55.81
C ALA A 161 -2.28 34.78 -55.93
N VAL A 162 -1.38 34.58 -54.97
CA VAL A 162 0.00 35.12 -55.01
C VAL A 162 0.77 34.53 -56.19
N GLU A 163 0.67 33.23 -56.42
CA GLU A 163 1.35 32.56 -57.53
C GLU A 163 0.82 33.04 -58.89
N ARG A 164 -0.51 33.21 -59.03
CA ARG A 164 -1.10 33.83 -60.23
C ARG A 164 -0.63 35.27 -60.43
N ARG A 165 -0.52 36.06 -59.36
CA ARG A 165 0.03 37.41 -59.42
C ARG A 165 1.49 37.38 -59.89
N ASN A 166 2.33 36.51 -59.33
CA ASN A 166 3.71 36.32 -59.78
C ASN A 166 3.83 35.86 -61.23
N LYS A 167 2.96 34.95 -61.68
CA LYS A 167 2.95 34.47 -63.07
C LYS A 167 2.48 35.56 -64.04
N SER A 168 1.51 36.38 -63.65
CA SER A 168 1.09 37.57 -64.42
C SER A 168 2.22 38.58 -64.56
N TRP A 169 2.91 38.88 -63.45
CA TRP A 169 4.11 39.72 -63.43
C TRP A 169 5.20 39.17 -64.36
N ARG A 170 5.47 37.86 -64.35
CA ARG A 170 6.42 37.23 -65.29
C ARG A 170 6.00 37.34 -66.75
N ARG A 171 4.70 37.23 -67.06
CA ARG A 171 4.19 37.40 -68.44
C ARG A 171 4.26 38.86 -68.91
N HIS A 172 3.99 39.83 -68.05
CA HIS A 172 4.20 41.24 -68.40
C HIS A 172 5.68 41.59 -68.57
N ARG A 173 6.58 40.95 -67.80
CA ARG A 173 8.03 41.08 -67.95
C ARG A 173 8.55 40.47 -69.26
N GLY A 174 7.98 39.35 -69.72
CA GLY A 174 8.33 38.74 -71.01
C GLY A 174 7.80 39.50 -72.23
N ARG A 175 6.74 40.31 -72.09
CA ARG A 175 6.15 41.09 -73.20
C ARG A 175 6.82 42.45 -73.43
N PHE A 176 7.62 42.93 -72.49
CA PHE A 176 8.46 44.14 -72.65
C PHE A 176 9.94 43.80 -72.98
N GLN A 177 10.28 42.51 -73.13
CA GLN A 177 11.62 42.03 -73.48
C GLN A 177 11.65 41.24 -74.81
N GLY A 178 10.57 41.32 -75.58
CA GLY A 178 10.43 40.70 -76.90
C GLY A 178 9.15 41.19 -77.56
N GLY A 179 9.24 42.29 -78.28
CA GLY A 179 8.09 42.93 -78.93
C GLY A 179 8.49 44.18 -79.70
N ALA A 180 9.47 44.02 -80.59
CA ALA A 180 9.69 44.81 -81.80
C ALA A 180 10.96 44.26 -82.47
N ASP A 181 11.00 43.71 -83.68
CA ASP A 181 10.02 43.48 -84.72
C ASP A 181 10.65 42.39 -85.61
N ASP A 182 9.84 41.53 -86.23
CA ASP A 182 10.12 41.15 -87.62
C ASP A 182 9.21 42.07 -88.44
N ASP A 183 9.76 43.24 -88.78
CA ASP A 183 9.27 44.11 -89.84
C ASP A 183 9.73 43.54 -91.20
N ASP A 184 8.74 43.32 -92.05
CA ASP A 184 8.65 43.76 -93.44
C ASP A 184 9.92 44.11 -94.25
N VAL A 185 10.07 43.40 -95.38
CA VAL A 185 10.53 43.95 -96.67
C VAL A 185 9.25 44.08 -97.50
N ASP A 186 8.69 45.29 -97.61
CA ASP A 186 8.91 46.12 -98.79
C ASP A 186 9.12 47.60 -98.42
N VAL A 187 10.22 48.16 -98.93
CA VAL A 187 10.35 49.57 -99.37
C VAL A 187 10.38 50.68 -98.27
N VAL A 188 11.63 51.06 -97.95
CA VAL A 188 12.19 52.46 -97.95
C VAL A 188 12.16 53.32 -96.67
N VAL A 189 13.37 53.40 -96.06
CA VAL A 189 14.17 54.61 -95.68
C VAL A 189 13.69 55.53 -94.55
N ARG A 190 14.50 55.60 -93.47
CA ARG A 190 15.34 56.74 -92.95
C ARG A 190 15.40 56.68 -91.41
N ASP A 191 16.53 56.31 -90.81
CA ASP A 191 17.69 57.14 -90.44
C ASP A 191 17.58 57.78 -89.04
N GLY A 192 18.45 57.31 -88.14
CA GLY A 192 19.28 58.20 -87.32
C GLY A 192 18.77 58.63 -85.94
N GLY A 193 19.27 57.94 -84.90
CA GLY A 193 19.89 58.65 -83.77
C GLY A 193 19.24 58.54 -82.40
N ASN A 194 20.01 57.97 -81.46
CA ASN A 194 20.18 58.31 -80.02
C ASN A 194 20.10 57.09 -79.07
N GLU A 195 21.09 56.21 -79.17
CA GLU A 195 21.31 55.06 -78.26
C GLU A 195 21.65 55.46 -76.81
N GLU A 196 21.95 56.74 -76.55
CA GLU A 196 22.42 57.21 -75.25
C GLU A 196 21.28 57.48 -74.24
N GLU A 197 20.04 57.69 -74.71
CA GLU A 197 18.87 57.93 -73.85
C GLU A 197 18.19 56.62 -73.40
N GLU A 198 18.27 55.56 -74.21
CA GLU A 198 17.81 54.22 -73.86
C GLU A 198 18.67 53.57 -72.76
N ALA A 199 19.98 53.87 -72.74
CA ALA A 199 20.90 53.39 -71.70
C ALA A 199 20.57 53.99 -70.31
N ARG A 200 20.12 55.25 -70.24
CA ARG A 200 19.71 55.88 -68.96
C ARG A 200 18.39 55.30 -68.42
N ARG A 201 17.39 55.04 -69.29
CA ARG A 201 16.10 54.46 -68.85
C ARG A 201 16.21 53.00 -68.39
N ARG A 202 17.13 52.22 -68.96
CA ARG A 202 17.42 50.84 -68.48
C ARG A 202 18.03 50.82 -67.08
N ASN A 203 18.84 51.83 -66.73
CA ASN A 203 19.45 51.91 -65.40
C ASN A 203 18.43 52.35 -64.32
N GLU A 204 17.51 53.26 -64.64
CA GLU A 204 16.45 53.68 -63.70
C GLU A 204 15.37 52.60 -63.47
N GLN A 205 15.04 51.78 -64.47
CA GLN A 205 14.10 50.66 -64.29
C GLN A 205 14.72 49.44 -63.58
N GLN A 206 16.04 49.28 -63.62
CA GLN A 206 16.72 48.27 -62.79
C GLN A 206 16.80 48.69 -61.31
N GLN A 207 16.80 49.99 -61.01
CA GLN A 207 16.81 50.48 -59.63
C GLN A 207 15.44 50.45 -58.93
N GLN A 208 14.31 50.41 -59.64
CA GLN A 208 12.97 50.31 -59.04
C GLN A 208 12.43 48.88 -58.91
N GLN A 209 13.18 47.85 -59.34
CA GLN A 209 12.81 46.43 -59.23
C GLN A 209 13.41 45.71 -58.01
N SER A 210 13.99 46.43 -57.05
CA SER A 210 14.56 45.85 -55.81
C SER A 210 13.62 45.86 -54.59
N ASP A 211 12.38 46.31 -54.70
CA ASP A 211 11.53 46.56 -53.52
C ASP A 211 10.61 45.40 -53.09
N THR A 212 10.57 44.27 -53.80
CA THR A 212 10.11 43.03 -53.15
C THR A 212 11.25 42.52 -52.31
N ASN A 213 11.29 43.03 -51.08
CA ASN A 213 12.27 42.73 -50.06
C ASN A 213 12.49 41.20 -50.03
N PRO A 214 13.69 40.70 -50.39
CA PRO A 214 14.02 39.27 -50.34
C PRO A 214 13.69 38.64 -48.98
N GLN A 215 13.69 39.47 -47.93
CA GLN A 215 13.26 39.13 -46.58
C GLN A 215 11.85 38.52 -46.55
N ASP A 216 10.87 39.07 -47.27
CA ASP A 216 9.47 38.62 -47.21
C ASP A 216 9.30 37.19 -47.73
N LEU A 217 10.03 36.84 -48.79
CA LEU A 217 10.04 35.47 -49.33
C LEU A 217 10.75 34.49 -48.40
N THR A 218 11.80 34.93 -47.71
CA THR A 218 12.46 34.10 -46.69
C THR A 218 11.56 33.89 -45.48
N ASP A 219 10.82 34.92 -45.06
CA ASP A 219 9.93 34.86 -43.91
C ASP A 219 8.71 33.99 -44.20
N LEU A 220 8.14 34.05 -45.41
CA LEU A 220 7.07 33.13 -45.83
C LEU A 220 7.54 31.67 -45.87
N ARG A 221 8.77 31.39 -46.31
CA ARG A 221 9.34 30.04 -46.26
C ARG A 221 9.55 29.54 -44.83
N LYS A 222 10.03 30.41 -43.94
CA LYS A 222 10.15 30.09 -42.50
C LYS A 222 8.78 29.80 -41.87
N ILE A 223 7.75 30.56 -42.21
CA ILE A 223 6.38 30.31 -41.74
C ILE A 223 5.87 28.96 -42.27
N GLN A 224 6.11 28.65 -43.55
CA GLN A 224 5.71 27.37 -44.14
C GLN A 224 6.38 26.18 -43.45
N THR A 225 7.70 26.24 -43.21
CA THR A 225 8.43 25.17 -42.52
C THR A 225 7.97 25.02 -41.07
N THR A 226 7.71 26.13 -40.39
CA THR A 226 7.17 26.13 -39.03
C THR A 226 5.78 25.47 -38.97
N LEU A 227 4.90 25.82 -39.91
CA LEU A 227 3.56 25.21 -40.00
C LEU A 227 3.63 23.71 -40.35
N GLN A 228 4.53 23.31 -41.24
CA GLN A 228 4.74 21.89 -41.56
C GLN A 228 5.24 21.10 -40.35
N ALA A 229 6.17 21.66 -39.57
CA ALA A 229 6.63 21.05 -38.32
C ALA A 229 5.49 20.91 -37.30
N GLN A 230 4.67 21.95 -37.13
CA GLN A 230 3.49 21.90 -36.24
C GLN A 230 2.47 20.85 -36.69
N ILE A 231 2.21 20.71 -38.00
CA ILE A 231 1.31 19.69 -38.55
C ILE A 231 1.85 18.29 -38.26
N SER A 232 3.16 18.07 -38.44
CA SER A 232 3.79 16.78 -38.12
C SER A 232 3.68 16.45 -36.64
N GLN A 233 3.94 17.43 -35.76
CA GLN A 233 3.82 17.26 -34.31
C GLN A 233 2.37 16.94 -33.88
N LEU A 234 1.38 17.64 -34.44
CA LEU A 234 -0.04 17.37 -34.18
C LEU A 234 -0.47 16.00 -34.71
N SER A 235 0.06 15.57 -35.85
CA SER A 235 -0.20 14.23 -36.40
C SER A 235 0.32 13.13 -35.49
N THR A 236 1.56 13.26 -34.99
CA THR A 236 2.14 12.31 -34.03
C THR A 236 1.34 12.28 -32.72
N ARG A 237 0.91 13.44 -32.22
CA ARG A 237 0.07 13.53 -31.02
C ARG A 237 -1.29 12.86 -31.21
N ASN A 238 -1.94 13.05 -32.36
CA ASN A 238 -3.21 12.39 -32.67
C ASN A 238 -3.07 10.86 -32.73
N LEU A 239 -1.98 10.36 -33.33
CA LEU A 239 -1.70 8.92 -33.36
C LEU A 239 -1.48 8.36 -31.94
N ALA A 240 -0.74 9.07 -31.09
CA ALA A 240 -0.54 8.69 -29.70
C ALA A 240 -1.86 8.61 -28.91
N LEU A 241 -2.72 9.64 -29.04
CA LEU A 241 -4.05 9.64 -28.42
C LEU A 241 -4.95 8.52 -28.95
N GLN A 242 -4.86 8.19 -30.24
CA GLN A 242 -5.64 7.10 -30.82
C GLN A 242 -5.20 5.72 -30.27
N ASN A 243 -3.90 5.53 -30.05
CA ASN A 243 -3.37 4.33 -29.41
C ASN A 243 -3.81 4.24 -27.93
N GLU A 244 -3.80 5.36 -27.21
CA GLU A 244 -4.27 5.44 -25.82
C GLU A 244 -5.77 5.13 -25.70
N ILE A 245 -6.60 5.68 -26.61
CA ILE A 245 -8.04 5.37 -26.68
C ILE A 245 -8.27 3.89 -26.95
N THR A 246 -7.49 3.29 -27.86
CA THR A 246 -7.61 1.86 -28.20
C THR A 246 -7.23 0.99 -27.00
N SER A 247 -6.11 1.32 -26.34
CA SER A 247 -5.65 0.62 -25.13
C SER A 247 -6.68 0.71 -24.00
N THR A 248 -7.21 1.90 -23.72
CA THR A 248 -8.24 2.13 -22.70
C THR A 248 -9.53 1.38 -23.04
N SER A 249 -9.92 1.34 -24.31
CA SER A 249 -11.11 0.59 -24.76
C SER A 249 -10.94 -0.91 -24.55
N SER A 250 -9.76 -1.46 -24.81
CA SER A 250 -9.43 -2.85 -24.49
C SER A 250 -9.48 -3.13 -23.00
N GLN A 251 -9.00 -2.22 -22.15
CA GLN A 251 -9.07 -2.34 -20.69
C GLN A 251 -10.53 -2.31 -20.19
N ILE A 252 -11.37 -1.40 -20.70
CA ILE A 252 -12.80 -1.35 -20.38
C ILE A 252 -13.49 -2.67 -20.77
N SER A 253 -13.18 -3.23 -21.93
CA SER A 253 -13.75 -4.52 -22.35
C SER A 253 -13.32 -5.66 -21.43
N SER A 254 -12.06 -5.67 -20.96
CA SER A 254 -11.57 -6.66 -20.00
C SER A 254 -12.30 -6.55 -18.66
N MET A 255 -12.40 -5.34 -18.08
CA MET A 255 -13.12 -5.11 -16.82
C MET A 255 -14.61 -5.45 -16.92
N THR A 256 -15.23 -5.22 -18.09
CA THR A 256 -16.64 -5.59 -18.30
C THR A 256 -16.83 -7.10 -18.23
N LYS A 257 -15.95 -7.88 -18.87
CA LYS A 257 -15.98 -9.35 -18.80
C LYS A 257 -15.73 -9.85 -17.38
N GLU A 258 -14.80 -9.23 -16.66
CA GLU A 258 -14.51 -9.58 -15.26
C GLU A 258 -15.73 -9.31 -14.36
N ASN A 259 -16.42 -8.19 -14.56
CA ASN A 259 -17.65 -7.84 -13.82
C ASN A 259 -18.79 -8.84 -14.11
N GLU A 260 -18.95 -9.30 -15.36
CA GLU A 260 -19.89 -10.38 -15.69
C GLU A 260 -19.56 -11.69 -14.95
N GLN A 261 -18.27 -12.03 -14.82
CA GLN A 261 -17.83 -13.19 -14.05
C GLN A 261 -18.12 -13.03 -12.55
N TYR A 262 -17.87 -11.85 -11.97
CA TYR A 262 -18.23 -11.59 -10.57
C TYR A 262 -19.73 -11.67 -10.32
N GLN A 263 -20.56 -11.16 -11.24
CA GLN A 263 -22.02 -11.28 -11.13
C GLN A 263 -22.48 -12.74 -11.14
N LEU A 264 -21.87 -13.57 -11.98
CA LEU A 264 -22.13 -15.02 -12.01
C LEU A 264 -21.67 -15.73 -10.72
N GLN A 265 -20.51 -15.36 -10.18
CA GLN A 265 -20.04 -15.90 -8.90
C GLN A 265 -20.96 -15.48 -7.74
N HIS A 266 -21.37 -14.22 -7.72
CA HIS A 266 -22.30 -13.69 -6.71
C HIS A 266 -23.64 -14.40 -6.76
N SER A 267 -24.20 -14.67 -7.96
CA SER A 267 -25.45 -15.42 -8.08
C SER A 267 -25.32 -16.86 -7.56
N LYS A 268 -24.21 -17.54 -7.90
CA LYS A 268 -23.92 -18.90 -7.38
C LYS A 268 -23.79 -18.93 -5.86
N LEU A 269 -23.08 -17.96 -5.28
CA LEU A 269 -22.90 -17.88 -3.84
C LEU A 269 -24.22 -17.58 -3.11
N THR A 270 -25.07 -16.74 -3.71
CA THR A 270 -26.41 -16.44 -3.17
C THR A 270 -27.32 -17.67 -3.19
N GLU A 271 -27.27 -18.46 -4.26
CA GLU A 271 -27.99 -19.74 -4.36
C GLU A 271 -27.52 -20.74 -3.31
N GLU A 272 -26.21 -20.93 -3.16
CA GLU A 272 -25.62 -21.83 -2.15
C GLU A 272 -25.96 -21.38 -0.73
N LEU A 273 -25.90 -20.08 -0.43
CA LEU A 273 -26.31 -19.54 0.87
C LEU A 273 -27.80 -19.81 1.16
N THR A 274 -28.66 -19.70 0.15
CA THR A 274 -30.09 -20.00 0.27
C THR A 274 -30.32 -21.48 0.54
N LYS A 275 -29.58 -22.36 -0.15
CA LYS A 275 -29.59 -23.81 0.09
C LYS A 275 -29.13 -24.15 1.50
N GLN A 276 -28.02 -23.59 1.98
CA GLN A 276 -27.54 -23.80 3.35
C GLN A 276 -28.54 -23.32 4.41
N ARG A 277 -29.22 -22.19 4.18
CA ARG A 277 -30.30 -21.71 5.06
C ARG A 277 -31.45 -22.71 5.16
N HIS A 278 -31.89 -23.27 4.03
CA HIS A 278 -32.92 -24.31 4.01
C HIS A 278 -32.46 -25.56 4.76
N THR A 279 -31.25 -26.07 4.48
CA THR A 279 -30.68 -27.23 5.20
C THR A 279 -30.59 -26.99 6.70
N SER A 280 -30.14 -25.80 7.14
CA SER A 280 -30.08 -25.44 8.56
C SER A 280 -31.46 -25.39 9.20
N GLN A 281 -32.46 -24.88 8.48
CA GLN A 281 -33.85 -24.83 8.93
C GLN A 281 -34.44 -26.24 9.06
N ASP A 282 -34.15 -27.13 8.11
CA ASP A 282 -34.59 -28.52 8.13
C ASP A 282 -33.96 -29.30 9.30
N LEU A 283 -32.64 -29.19 9.49
CA LEU A 283 -31.93 -29.77 10.65
C LEU A 283 -32.47 -29.24 11.98
N ARG A 284 -32.80 -27.94 12.05
CA ARG A 284 -33.42 -27.34 13.24
C ARG A 284 -34.81 -27.93 13.50
N ASN A 285 -35.60 -28.15 12.46
CA ASN A 285 -36.93 -28.76 12.59
C ASN A 285 -36.84 -30.24 12.97
N GLU A 286 -35.90 -30.98 12.40
CA GLU A 286 -35.61 -32.38 12.76
C GLU A 286 -35.12 -32.50 14.21
N PHE A 287 -34.22 -31.63 14.64
CA PHE A 287 -33.77 -31.58 16.03
C PHE A 287 -34.95 -31.33 16.97
N LYS A 288 -35.79 -30.34 16.66
CA LYS A 288 -37.00 -30.04 17.44
C LYS A 288 -37.99 -31.20 17.49
N SER A 289 -38.17 -31.95 16.40
CA SER A 289 -39.10 -33.08 16.38
C SER A 289 -38.58 -34.27 17.18
N LYS A 290 -37.29 -34.60 17.05
CA LYS A 290 -36.62 -35.67 17.82
C LYS A 290 -36.59 -35.39 19.32
N HIS A 291 -36.48 -34.12 19.72
CA HIS A 291 -36.39 -33.72 21.14
C HIS A 291 -37.72 -33.22 21.71
N ARG A 292 -38.83 -33.33 20.96
CA ARG A 292 -40.19 -33.01 21.48
C ARG A 292 -40.85 -34.19 22.19
N GLY A 293 -40.32 -35.40 22.06
CA GLY A 293 -40.76 -36.58 22.79
C GLY A 293 -39.86 -36.81 24.01
N GLU A 294 -40.47 -37.10 25.16
CA GLU A 294 -39.81 -37.48 26.43
C GLU A 294 -39.24 -36.35 27.31
N ASN A 295 -40.01 -35.26 27.45
CA ASN A 295 -39.96 -34.49 28.70
C ASN A 295 -40.61 -35.29 29.83
N ASN A 296 -39.88 -36.28 30.34
CA ASN A 296 -39.98 -36.70 31.74
C ASN A 296 -38.67 -37.25 32.32
N SER A 297 -37.53 -37.09 31.61
CA SER A 297 -36.24 -37.42 32.19
C SER A 297 -35.77 -36.28 33.10
N VAL A 298 -35.78 -36.60 34.39
CA VAL A 298 -35.22 -35.81 35.48
C VAL A 298 -33.75 -35.51 35.16
N ILE A 299 -33.48 -34.28 34.73
CA ILE A 299 -32.13 -33.77 34.56
C ILE A 299 -31.56 -33.50 35.95
N ILE A 300 -30.48 -34.20 36.32
CA ILE A 300 -29.78 -34.03 37.59
C ILE A 300 -29.34 -32.56 37.72
N PRO A 301 -29.80 -31.83 38.75
CA PRO A 301 -29.44 -30.43 38.96
C PRO A 301 -28.03 -30.30 39.55
N GLY A 302 -27.18 -29.43 39.00
CA GLY A 302 -25.94 -28.97 39.67
C GLY A 302 -24.62 -28.97 38.89
N GLY A 303 -24.58 -29.30 37.59
CA GLY A 303 -23.33 -29.22 36.81
C GLY A 303 -22.99 -27.78 36.36
N PRO A 304 -21.71 -27.39 36.22
CA PRO A 304 -21.29 -26.07 35.72
C PRO A 304 -21.93 -25.66 34.38
N GLY A 305 -22.28 -26.64 33.53
CA GLY A 305 -22.99 -26.42 32.28
C GLY A 305 -24.48 -26.04 32.42
N GLN A 306 -25.10 -26.21 33.60
CA GLN A 306 -26.50 -25.81 33.83
C GLN A 306 -26.64 -24.32 34.14
N GLN A 307 -25.69 -23.69 34.83
CA GLN A 307 -25.72 -22.24 35.03
C GLN A 307 -25.62 -21.52 33.69
N ALA A 308 -24.67 -21.94 32.84
CA ALA A 308 -24.55 -21.43 31.47
C ALA A 308 -25.82 -21.67 30.64
N ARG A 309 -26.48 -22.84 30.79
CA ARG A 309 -27.75 -23.10 30.07
C ARG A 309 -28.94 -22.28 30.58
N VAL A 310 -29.03 -22.00 31.88
CA VAL A 310 -30.08 -21.15 32.46
C VAL A 310 -29.88 -19.70 32.03
N GLU A 311 -28.63 -19.22 31.97
CA GLU A 311 -28.28 -17.92 31.40
C GLU A 311 -28.59 -17.86 29.90
N ILE A 312 -28.15 -18.84 29.11
CA ILE A 312 -28.45 -18.91 27.67
C ILE A 312 -29.96 -19.00 27.40
N SER A 313 -30.73 -19.67 28.28
CA SER A 313 -32.19 -19.73 28.17
C SER A 313 -32.88 -18.43 28.57
N LYS A 314 -32.28 -17.60 29.43
CA LYS A 314 -32.75 -16.23 29.70
C LYS A 314 -32.40 -15.31 28.53
N GLU A 315 -31.17 -15.37 28.02
CA GLU A 315 -30.72 -14.63 26.84
C GLU A 315 -31.57 -14.96 25.59
N HIS A 316 -31.96 -16.22 25.40
CA HIS A 316 -32.85 -16.62 24.30
C HIS A 316 -34.29 -16.11 24.44
N LYS A 317 -34.76 -15.87 25.68
CA LYS A 317 -36.05 -15.20 25.89
C LYS A 317 -35.91 -13.70 25.60
N GLU A 318 -34.81 -13.09 26.01
CA GLU A 318 -34.53 -11.67 25.77
C GLU A 318 -34.43 -11.34 24.28
N LEU A 319 -33.80 -12.20 23.46
CA LEU A 319 -33.76 -12.04 22.00
C LEU A 319 -35.13 -11.98 21.30
N HIS A 320 -36.16 -12.60 21.89
CA HIS A 320 -37.53 -12.54 21.37
C HIS A 320 -38.28 -11.28 21.80
N ASP A 321 -37.82 -10.60 22.85
CA ASP A 321 -38.40 -9.39 23.42
C ASP A 321 -37.64 -8.10 23.00
N ILE A 322 -36.65 -8.21 22.11
CA ILE A 322 -36.00 -7.05 21.47
C ILE A 322 -37.01 -6.39 20.52
N HIS A 323 -37.65 -5.31 20.99
CA HIS A 323 -38.73 -4.64 20.26
C HIS A 323 -38.26 -3.42 19.45
N SER A 324 -37.06 -2.92 19.72
CA SER A 324 -36.48 -1.74 19.06
C SER A 324 -35.04 -1.96 18.57
N LEU A 325 -34.54 -1.05 17.72
CA LEU A 325 -33.14 -1.07 17.28
C LEU A 325 -32.21 -0.70 18.44
N GLU A 326 -32.67 0.17 19.33
CA GLU A 326 -31.96 0.58 20.54
C GLU A 326 -31.74 -0.62 21.48
N ASP A 327 -32.75 -1.44 21.72
CA ASP A 327 -32.62 -2.68 22.52
C ASP A 327 -31.62 -3.66 21.90
N LEU A 328 -31.57 -3.72 20.55
CA LEU A 328 -30.61 -4.55 19.83
C LEU A 328 -29.18 -4.03 19.96
N GLU A 329 -28.99 -2.72 19.85
CA GLU A 329 -27.68 -2.08 20.03
C GLU A 329 -27.16 -2.27 21.46
N GLU A 330 -28.01 -2.12 22.47
CA GLU A 330 -27.67 -2.38 23.88
C GLU A 330 -27.28 -3.85 24.10
N TYR A 331 -28.10 -4.79 23.60
CA TYR A 331 -27.80 -6.21 23.69
C TYR A 331 -26.47 -6.59 23.01
N VAL A 332 -26.21 -6.06 21.81
CA VAL A 332 -24.95 -6.27 21.10
C VAL A 332 -23.78 -5.70 21.89
N GLY A 333 -23.92 -4.50 22.46
CA GLY A 333 -22.91 -3.87 23.30
C GLY A 333 -22.57 -4.71 24.55
N LEU A 334 -23.58 -5.20 25.28
CA LEU A 334 -23.39 -6.07 26.45
C LEU A 334 -22.69 -7.39 26.10
N ARG A 335 -23.07 -7.98 24.96
CA ARG A 335 -22.45 -9.20 24.46
C ARG A 335 -21.00 -8.97 24.05
N GLU A 336 -20.70 -7.88 23.36
CA GLU A 336 -19.34 -7.50 22.99
C GLU A 336 -18.49 -7.27 24.24
N ASP A 337 -18.98 -6.49 25.21
CA ASP A 337 -18.30 -6.27 26.49
C ASP A 337 -18.00 -7.60 27.20
N SER A 338 -18.96 -8.52 27.26
CA SER A 338 -18.77 -9.86 27.86
C SER A 338 -17.78 -10.75 27.10
N LEU A 339 -17.63 -10.54 25.79
CA LEU A 339 -16.62 -11.25 24.98
C LEU A 339 -15.23 -10.69 25.26
N TRP A 340 -15.11 -9.37 25.40
CA TRP A 340 -13.85 -8.72 25.80
C TRP A 340 -13.39 -9.18 27.17
N ASP A 341 -14.27 -9.24 28.17
CA ASP A 341 -13.92 -9.75 29.50
C ASP A 341 -13.37 -11.19 29.45
N LYS A 342 -13.90 -12.03 28.54
CA LYS A 342 -13.39 -13.40 28.33
C LYS A 342 -12.04 -13.42 27.63
N ILE A 343 -11.78 -12.48 26.71
CA ILE A 343 -10.49 -12.32 26.05
C ILE A 343 -9.44 -11.85 27.07
N ASP A 344 -9.76 -10.88 27.91
CA ASP A 344 -8.86 -10.38 28.96
C ASP A 344 -8.47 -11.50 29.94
N LEU A 345 -9.46 -12.30 30.38
CA LEU A 345 -9.20 -13.49 31.21
C LEU A 345 -8.35 -14.56 30.49
N LEU A 346 -8.44 -14.66 29.17
CA LEU A 346 -7.63 -15.59 28.39
C LEU A 346 -6.19 -15.08 28.28
N VAL A 347 -6.00 -13.78 28.01
CA VAL A 347 -4.69 -13.11 27.97
C VAL A 347 -3.97 -13.28 29.30
N GLU A 348 -4.62 -12.93 30.43
CA GLU A 348 -4.04 -13.08 31.78
C GLU A 348 -3.58 -14.53 32.04
N ARG A 349 -4.39 -15.51 31.62
CA ARG A 349 -4.03 -16.93 31.76
C ARG A 349 -2.83 -17.29 30.88
N ILE A 350 -2.77 -16.83 29.64
CA ILE A 350 -1.64 -17.08 28.74
C ILE A 350 -0.36 -16.46 29.30
N GLU A 351 -0.41 -15.24 29.82
CA GLU A 351 0.72 -14.57 30.48
C GLU A 351 1.22 -15.35 31.68
N ARG A 352 0.31 -15.80 32.55
CA ARG A 352 0.65 -16.61 33.72
C ARG A 352 1.29 -17.94 33.32
N GLU A 353 0.74 -18.63 32.32
CA GLU A 353 1.29 -19.89 31.83
C GLU A 353 2.66 -19.68 31.14
N GLY A 354 2.80 -18.64 30.31
CA GLY A 354 4.07 -18.28 29.68
C GLY A 354 5.16 -17.98 30.69
N ARG A 355 4.83 -17.23 31.76
CA ARG A 355 5.74 -17.00 32.89
C ARG A 355 6.11 -18.30 33.58
N ARG A 356 5.13 -19.14 33.93
CA ARG A 356 5.36 -20.41 34.64
C ARG A 356 6.30 -21.30 33.84
N GLU A 357 6.03 -21.49 32.55
CA GLU A 357 6.85 -22.31 31.66
C GLU A 357 8.28 -21.77 31.55
N ALA A 358 8.45 -20.46 31.33
CA ALA A 358 9.78 -19.88 31.27
C ALA A 358 10.58 -20.09 32.57
N VAL A 359 9.93 -19.97 33.73
CA VAL A 359 10.55 -20.24 35.04
C VAL A 359 10.90 -21.72 35.21
N GLU A 360 10.00 -22.62 34.81
CA GLU A 360 10.21 -24.07 34.94
C GLU A 360 11.36 -24.56 34.07
N TRP A 361 11.46 -24.06 32.83
CA TRP A 361 12.46 -24.52 31.86
C TRP A 361 13.80 -23.78 31.99
N PHE A 362 13.77 -22.48 32.23
CA PHE A 362 14.94 -21.61 32.11
C PHE A 362 15.31 -20.89 33.43
N GLY A 363 14.55 -21.13 34.51
CA GLY A 363 14.74 -20.50 35.81
C GLY A 363 14.11 -19.10 35.89
N PRO A 364 14.20 -18.44 37.07
CA PRO A 364 13.49 -17.17 37.34
C PRO A 364 14.01 -15.96 36.54
N GLY A 365 15.15 -16.08 35.87
CA GLY A 365 15.84 -14.97 35.20
C GLY A 365 16.76 -14.17 36.13
N PRO A 366 17.38 -13.07 35.65
CA PRO A 366 17.27 -12.56 34.28
C PRO A 366 17.84 -13.54 33.26
N HIS A 367 17.12 -13.70 32.15
CA HIS A 367 17.54 -14.61 31.07
C HIS A 367 18.47 -13.88 30.11
N VAL A 368 19.52 -14.57 29.70
CA VAL A 368 20.52 -14.04 28.76
C VAL A 368 20.68 -15.02 27.61
N VAL A 369 20.68 -14.50 26.39
CA VAL A 369 20.87 -15.28 25.16
C VAL A 369 22.11 -14.79 24.44
N GLU A 370 22.97 -15.72 24.04
CA GLU A 370 24.07 -15.46 23.12
C GLU A 370 23.68 -15.91 21.71
N ILE A 371 23.94 -15.05 20.74
CA ILE A 371 23.70 -15.33 19.32
C ILE A 371 25.05 -15.20 18.61
N GLU A 372 25.55 -16.33 18.11
CA GLU A 372 26.72 -16.39 17.24
C GLU A 372 26.28 -16.20 15.80
N ILE A 373 26.89 -15.25 15.11
CA ILE A 373 26.62 -14.96 13.71
C ILE A 373 27.89 -15.07 12.87
N GLU A 374 27.70 -15.39 11.60
CA GLU A 374 28.72 -15.31 10.57
C GLU A 374 28.29 -14.28 9.51
N TYR A 375 29.15 -13.31 9.24
CA TYR A 375 28.85 -12.17 8.38
C TYR A 375 30.07 -11.81 7.52
N PRO A 376 29.88 -11.11 6.39
CA PRO A 376 30.98 -10.62 5.60
C PRO A 376 31.53 -9.35 6.24
N GLN A 377 32.83 -9.30 6.47
CA GLN A 377 33.48 -8.09 6.94
C GLN A 377 33.64 -7.12 5.77
N PHE A 378 32.77 -6.11 5.72
CA PHE A 378 32.76 -5.12 4.65
C PHE A 378 34.07 -4.34 4.59
N THR A 379 34.66 -4.28 3.39
CA THR A 379 35.77 -3.40 3.05
C THR A 379 35.44 -2.62 1.79
N ILE A 380 35.71 -1.32 1.78
CA ILE A 380 35.30 -0.38 0.73
C ILE A 380 35.87 -0.75 -0.66
N ASP A 381 37.06 -1.35 -0.69
CA ASP A 381 37.83 -1.53 -1.92
C ASP A 381 37.60 -2.89 -2.62
N THR A 382 36.65 -3.70 -2.13
CA THR A 382 36.46 -5.07 -2.63
C THR A 382 35.00 -5.41 -2.90
N GLU A 383 34.79 -6.27 -3.89
CA GLU A 383 33.46 -6.74 -4.30
C GLU A 383 32.81 -7.64 -3.21
N PRO A 384 31.47 -7.62 -3.07
CA PRO A 384 30.73 -8.37 -2.04
C PRO A 384 31.12 -9.85 -1.90
N GLU A 385 31.38 -10.53 -3.02
CA GLU A 385 31.71 -11.96 -3.05
C GLU A 385 33.10 -12.26 -2.47
N SER A 386 33.95 -11.24 -2.35
CA SER A 386 35.33 -11.37 -1.86
C SER A 386 35.51 -10.96 -0.40
N TRP A 387 34.45 -10.45 0.25
CA TRP A 387 34.51 -10.08 1.67
C TRP A 387 34.79 -11.31 2.55
N PRO A 388 35.80 -11.24 3.45
CA PRO A 388 36.10 -12.36 4.34
C PRO A 388 34.92 -12.61 5.29
N ARG A 389 34.59 -13.88 5.48
CA ARG A 389 33.57 -14.32 6.45
C ARG A 389 34.19 -14.34 7.83
N VAL A 390 33.63 -13.56 8.74
CA VAL A 390 34.06 -13.49 10.15
C VAL A 390 32.91 -13.91 11.05
N ARG A 391 33.25 -14.36 12.25
CA ARG A 391 32.28 -14.75 13.28
C ARG A 391 32.31 -13.78 14.43
N GLY A 392 31.14 -13.50 14.98
CA GLY A 392 30.98 -12.65 16.15
C GLY A 392 29.83 -13.16 17.01
N VAL A 393 29.85 -12.79 18.28
CA VAL A 393 28.79 -13.10 19.23
C VAL A 393 28.28 -11.79 19.81
N PHE A 394 26.96 -11.62 19.84
CA PHE A 394 26.33 -10.59 20.66
C PHE A 394 25.44 -11.25 21.71
N THR A 395 25.22 -10.50 22.80
CA THR A 395 24.48 -10.99 23.96
C THR A 395 23.23 -10.14 24.18
N VAL A 396 22.10 -10.81 24.36
CA VAL A 396 20.79 -10.20 24.59
C VAL A 396 20.32 -10.54 26.01
N GLU A 397 20.02 -9.52 26.80
CA GLU A 397 19.28 -9.66 28.05
C GLU A 397 17.78 -9.62 27.74
N MET A 398 17.03 -10.62 28.19
CA MET A 398 15.58 -10.67 27.98
C MET A 398 14.87 -9.65 28.87
N ALA A 399 13.71 -9.18 28.44
CA ALA A 399 12.83 -8.39 29.30
C ALA A 399 12.43 -9.19 30.56
N PRO A 400 12.14 -8.53 31.70
CA PRO A 400 11.65 -9.22 32.87
C PRO A 400 10.36 -10.00 32.58
N LEU A 401 10.26 -11.24 33.07
CA LEU A 401 9.05 -12.07 32.94
C LEU A 401 7.82 -11.46 33.64
N SER A 402 7.99 -10.43 34.48
CA SER A 402 6.87 -9.67 35.05
C SER A 402 6.26 -8.66 34.07
N LEU A 403 6.99 -8.31 32.99
CA LEU A 403 6.56 -7.33 32.00
C LEU A 403 6.18 -7.98 30.68
N MET A 404 6.97 -8.97 30.23
CA MET A 404 6.83 -9.60 28.89
C MET A 404 6.92 -11.13 28.95
N PRO A 405 6.14 -11.83 29.81
CA PRO A 405 6.27 -13.26 30.00
C PRO A 405 6.06 -14.10 28.73
N VAL A 406 5.13 -13.71 27.85
CA VAL A 406 4.77 -14.54 26.68
C VAL A 406 5.82 -14.44 25.59
N ALA A 407 6.22 -13.22 25.23
CA ALA A 407 7.21 -12.95 24.18
C ALA A 407 8.58 -13.48 24.58
N VAL A 408 8.97 -13.32 25.85
CA VAL A 408 10.24 -13.87 26.37
C VAL A 408 10.21 -15.39 26.36
N ASN A 409 9.13 -16.03 26.84
CA ASN A 409 9.00 -17.49 26.81
C ASN A 409 9.09 -18.03 25.38
N LEU A 410 8.37 -17.41 24.42
CA LEU A 410 8.41 -17.81 23.02
C LEU A 410 9.85 -17.75 22.46
N PHE A 411 10.55 -16.64 22.68
CA PHE A 411 11.92 -16.48 22.16
C PHE A 411 12.90 -17.46 22.79
N LEU A 412 12.82 -17.67 24.12
CA LEU A 412 13.65 -18.65 24.82
C LEU A 412 13.41 -20.08 24.31
N GLN A 413 12.15 -20.45 24.05
CA GLN A 413 11.84 -21.75 23.45
C GLN A 413 12.41 -21.87 22.02
N GLN A 414 12.30 -20.82 21.20
CA GLN A 414 12.89 -20.83 19.85
C GLN A 414 14.42 -21.04 19.89
N VAL A 415 15.11 -20.38 20.83
CA VAL A 415 16.55 -20.54 21.07
C VAL A 415 16.88 -21.95 21.59
N HIS A 416 16.13 -22.44 22.58
CA HIS A 416 16.31 -23.79 23.14
C HIS A 416 16.19 -24.88 22.07
N HIS A 417 15.23 -24.75 21.16
CA HIS A 417 15.03 -25.65 20.02
C HIS A 417 15.97 -25.40 18.84
N LYS A 418 16.94 -24.48 18.96
CA LYS A 418 17.91 -24.11 17.92
C LYS A 418 17.26 -23.69 16.61
N LEU A 419 16.03 -23.15 16.66
CA LEU A 419 15.26 -22.79 15.47
C LEU A 419 15.95 -21.67 14.66
N TRP A 420 16.66 -20.79 15.36
CA TRP A 420 17.43 -19.71 14.77
C TRP A 420 18.69 -20.15 14.04
N ASN A 421 19.20 -21.37 14.26
CA ASN A 421 20.40 -21.85 13.59
C ASN A 421 20.14 -22.01 12.09
N GLY A 422 20.93 -21.33 11.26
CA GLY A 422 20.79 -21.24 9.81
C GLY A 422 19.85 -20.13 9.32
N CYS A 423 19.17 -19.41 10.21
CA CYS A 423 18.40 -18.23 9.87
C CYS A 423 19.33 -17.04 9.53
N SER A 424 18.81 -15.99 8.94
CA SER A 424 19.62 -14.85 8.48
C SER A 424 18.99 -13.50 8.84
N PHE A 425 19.83 -12.50 9.08
CA PHE A 425 19.44 -11.11 8.98
C PHE A 425 19.41 -10.72 7.51
N VAL A 426 18.30 -10.12 7.07
CA VAL A 426 18.05 -9.84 5.65
C VAL A 426 17.86 -8.36 5.41
N ILE A 427 17.08 -7.71 6.28
CA ILE A 427 16.72 -6.30 6.12
C ILE A 427 17.57 -5.48 7.08
N ASN A 428 18.38 -4.58 6.55
CA ASN A 428 19.13 -3.59 7.31
C ASN A 428 18.59 -2.20 6.94
N ALA A 429 17.38 -1.91 7.42
CA ALA A 429 16.74 -0.62 7.23
C ALA A 429 17.42 0.47 8.06
N MET A 430 17.04 1.73 7.83
CA MET A 430 17.58 2.87 8.59
C MET A 430 17.34 2.73 10.10
N HIS A 431 16.17 2.22 10.51
CA HIS A 431 15.73 2.21 11.90
C HIS A 431 15.76 0.83 12.57
N ILE A 432 15.88 -0.27 11.81
CA ILE A 432 15.90 -1.65 12.32
C ILE A 432 16.84 -2.56 11.52
N LEU A 433 17.29 -3.64 12.15
CA LEU A 433 17.96 -4.79 11.52
C LEU A 433 17.12 -6.05 11.79
N GLN A 434 16.51 -6.65 10.76
CA GLN A 434 15.54 -7.75 10.90
C GLN A 434 16.15 -9.11 10.52
N ALA A 435 15.88 -10.11 11.36
CA ALA A 435 16.14 -11.52 11.15
C ALA A 435 14.85 -12.31 11.01
N GLY A 436 14.95 -13.45 10.33
CA GLY A 436 13.85 -14.39 10.13
C GLY A 436 14.34 -15.69 9.51
N PRO A 437 13.44 -16.66 9.23
CA PRO A 437 13.75 -17.94 8.61
C PRO A 437 14.03 -17.77 7.11
N HIS A 438 14.99 -16.93 6.77
CA HIS A 438 15.41 -16.60 5.42
C HIS A 438 16.71 -17.32 5.08
N GLN A 439 16.86 -17.69 3.80
CA GLN A 439 18.10 -18.25 3.27
C GLN A 439 18.72 -17.32 2.24
N TYR A 440 20.03 -17.08 2.36
CA TYR A 440 20.79 -16.41 1.31
C TYR A 440 21.13 -17.40 0.18
N GLY A 441 20.66 -17.10 -1.02
CA GLY A 441 20.93 -17.88 -2.22
C GLY A 441 22.32 -17.61 -2.79
N LYS A 442 22.80 -18.53 -3.64
CA LYS A 442 24.11 -18.41 -4.31
C LYS A 442 24.24 -17.21 -5.25
N ASN A 443 23.12 -16.68 -5.73
CA ASN A 443 23.07 -15.57 -6.68
C ASN A 443 22.96 -14.19 -6.01
N GLY A 444 23.10 -14.14 -4.68
CA GLY A 444 22.89 -12.90 -3.92
C GLY A 444 21.43 -12.58 -3.58
N ASP A 445 20.49 -13.43 -4.01
CA ASP A 445 19.08 -13.27 -3.69
C ASP A 445 18.72 -13.92 -2.34
N TYR A 446 17.87 -13.27 -1.56
CA TYR A 446 17.27 -13.88 -0.37
C TYR A 446 15.99 -14.61 -0.71
N ASN A 447 15.92 -15.87 -0.30
CA ASN A 447 14.68 -16.61 -0.26
C ASN A 447 13.98 -16.30 1.07
N ALA A 448 13.06 -15.34 1.02
CA ALA A 448 12.28 -14.95 2.19
C ALA A 448 11.37 -16.11 2.62
N ASN A 449 11.24 -16.36 3.92
CA ASN A 449 10.45 -17.46 4.47
C ASN A 449 10.83 -18.80 3.84
N TRP A 450 12.14 -19.10 3.81
CA TRP A 450 12.63 -20.32 3.21
C TRP A 450 11.96 -21.52 3.88
N GLU A 451 11.16 -22.24 3.10
CA GLU A 451 10.22 -23.25 3.58
C GLU A 451 10.83 -24.27 4.57
N PRO A 452 12.04 -24.83 4.35
CA PRO A 452 12.66 -25.73 5.31
C PRO A 452 12.96 -25.10 6.68
N LEU A 453 13.33 -23.82 6.75
CA LEU A 453 13.51 -23.14 8.04
C LEU A 453 12.16 -22.80 8.67
N ASN A 454 11.25 -22.22 7.89
CA ASN A 454 9.93 -21.81 8.38
C ASN A 454 9.12 -23.01 8.93
N ARG A 455 9.21 -24.16 8.27
CA ARG A 455 8.58 -25.41 8.71
C ARG A 455 9.03 -25.83 10.11
N ARG A 456 10.30 -25.61 10.48
CA ARG A 456 10.81 -25.97 11.82
C ARG A 456 10.09 -25.17 12.91
N PHE A 457 9.81 -23.89 12.66
CA PHE A 457 9.04 -23.05 13.58
C PHE A 457 7.58 -23.51 13.67
N GLN A 458 6.96 -23.82 12.52
CA GLN A 458 5.57 -24.30 12.47
C GLN A 458 5.38 -25.67 13.13
N GLU A 459 6.28 -26.62 12.89
CA GLU A 459 6.26 -27.94 13.50
C GLU A 459 6.43 -27.87 15.02
N ALA A 460 7.27 -26.93 15.50
CA ALA A 460 7.41 -26.64 16.92
C ALA A 460 6.24 -25.83 17.49
N LYS A 461 5.35 -25.27 16.65
CA LYS A 461 4.29 -24.31 17.02
C LYS A 461 4.83 -23.07 17.74
N LEU A 462 6.01 -22.63 17.32
CA LEU A 462 6.71 -21.46 17.83
C LEU A 462 6.87 -20.40 16.74
N ASP A 463 6.06 -20.44 15.68
CA ASP A 463 6.12 -19.51 14.57
C ASP A 463 5.43 -18.19 14.84
N LYS A 464 4.53 -18.09 15.83
CA LYS A 464 3.70 -16.90 16.05
C LYS A 464 3.39 -16.66 17.53
N MET A 465 3.27 -15.38 17.87
CA MET A 465 2.74 -14.91 19.15
C MET A 465 1.22 -15.17 19.23
N PRO A 466 0.68 -15.51 20.41
CA PRO A 466 -0.76 -15.66 20.60
C PRO A 466 -1.50 -14.32 20.58
N PHE A 467 -0.85 -13.23 20.98
CA PHE A 467 -1.35 -11.85 20.94
C PHE A 467 -0.16 -10.87 20.96
N GLN A 468 -0.42 -9.58 20.67
CA GLN A 468 0.60 -8.53 20.73
C GLN A 468 0.80 -8.06 22.18
N GLU A 469 1.74 -8.70 22.88
CA GLU A 469 2.14 -8.32 24.24
C GLU A 469 2.98 -7.04 24.22
N TYR A 470 2.70 -6.06 25.08
CA TYR A 470 3.46 -4.81 25.16
C TYR A 470 3.43 -4.23 26.57
N HIS A 471 4.54 -3.66 27.02
CA HIS A 471 4.65 -2.97 28.30
C HIS A 471 5.38 -1.62 28.18
N GLU A 472 4.82 -0.55 28.75
CA GLU A 472 5.36 0.81 28.64
C GLU A 472 6.74 0.99 29.31
N GLU A 473 7.02 0.21 30.37
CA GLU A 473 8.33 0.17 31.04
C GLU A 473 9.42 -0.56 30.23
N PHE A 474 9.05 -1.26 29.16
CA PHE A 474 10.01 -1.92 28.26
C PHE A 474 9.79 -1.52 26.79
N PRO A 475 9.94 -0.21 26.45
CA PRO A 475 9.59 0.30 25.13
C PRO A 475 10.64 0.00 24.05
N HIS A 476 10.32 0.27 22.79
CA HIS A 476 11.21 0.07 21.64
C HIS A 476 12.32 1.12 21.51
N VAL A 477 13.21 1.20 22.51
CA VAL A 477 14.39 2.09 22.43
C VAL A 477 15.52 1.47 21.60
N GLN A 478 16.55 2.26 21.33
CA GLN A 478 17.75 1.79 20.62
C GLN A 478 18.34 0.53 21.29
N LEU A 479 18.73 -0.45 20.45
CA LEU A 479 19.26 -1.78 20.82
C LEU A 479 18.29 -2.74 21.51
N THR A 480 16.99 -2.45 21.54
CA THR A 480 15.99 -3.46 21.93
C THR A 480 15.59 -4.35 20.76
N LEU A 481 15.07 -5.54 21.08
CA LEU A 481 14.55 -6.50 20.12
C LEU A 481 13.02 -6.49 20.15
N GLY A 482 12.41 -6.57 18.97
CA GLY A 482 10.97 -6.71 18.82
C GLY A 482 10.57 -7.77 17.81
N TYR A 483 9.40 -8.39 17.97
CA TYR A 483 8.84 -9.29 16.97
C TYR A 483 8.26 -8.49 15.81
N ALA A 484 8.50 -8.93 14.57
CA ALA A 484 7.91 -8.34 13.38
C ALA A 484 6.57 -9.01 13.03
N GLY A 485 5.65 -8.23 12.44
CA GLY A 485 4.42 -8.74 11.84
C GLY A 485 3.25 -8.92 12.80
N ARG A 486 2.10 -9.36 12.25
CA ARG A 486 0.84 -9.53 13.00
C ARG A 486 0.10 -10.82 12.60
N PRO A 487 -0.14 -11.76 13.54
CA PRO A 487 0.48 -11.81 14.87
C PRO A 487 2.02 -11.87 14.76
N GLY A 488 2.74 -11.33 15.76
CA GLY A 488 4.21 -11.24 15.71
C GLY A 488 4.90 -12.60 15.56
N GLY A 489 6.03 -12.64 14.84
CA GLY A 489 6.87 -13.82 14.67
C GLY A 489 6.73 -14.56 13.32
N PRO A 490 7.68 -15.47 12.99
CA PRO A 490 8.87 -15.76 13.78
C PRO A 490 9.90 -14.64 13.70
N ASP A 491 9.87 -13.85 12.62
CA ASP A 491 10.75 -12.71 12.38
C ASP A 491 10.86 -11.78 13.59
N PHE A 492 12.08 -11.34 13.89
CA PHE A 492 12.35 -10.33 14.90
C PHE A 492 13.32 -9.30 14.35
N TYR A 493 13.37 -8.13 14.96
CA TYR A 493 14.29 -7.06 14.59
C TYR A 493 15.01 -6.49 15.80
N ILE A 494 16.15 -5.86 15.54
CA ILE A 494 16.93 -5.07 16.48
C ILE A 494 16.73 -3.60 16.12
N ASN A 495 16.28 -2.80 17.10
CA ASN A 495 16.15 -1.36 16.96
C ASN A 495 17.53 -0.68 16.84
N LYS A 496 17.74 0.09 15.76
CA LYS A 496 18.97 0.87 15.55
C LYS A 496 18.87 2.28 16.11
N ILE A 497 17.65 2.77 16.29
CA ILE A 497 17.29 4.05 16.88
C ILE A 497 16.13 3.83 17.86
N ASP A 498 15.72 4.86 18.59
CA ASP A 498 14.49 4.81 19.36
C ASP A 498 13.27 4.77 18.42
N ASN A 499 12.57 3.63 18.44
CA ASN A 499 11.34 3.37 17.69
C ASN A 499 10.13 3.22 18.61
N SER A 500 10.17 3.74 19.84
CA SER A 500 9.05 3.68 20.78
C SER A 500 7.77 4.28 20.20
N VAL A 501 7.90 5.26 19.31
CA VAL A 501 6.76 5.86 18.59
C VAL A 501 6.34 5.04 17.37
N ASN A 502 7.28 4.47 16.60
CA ASN A 502 6.97 3.80 15.34
C ASN A 502 6.48 2.36 15.55
N HIS A 503 7.09 1.64 16.50
CA HIS A 503 6.79 0.24 16.81
C HIS A 503 6.02 0.09 18.13
N GLY A 504 5.86 1.16 18.90
CA GLY A 504 4.97 1.18 20.06
C GLY A 504 3.51 1.47 19.70
N PRO A 505 2.65 1.64 20.72
CA PRO A 505 1.21 1.83 20.54
C PRO A 505 0.90 3.04 19.66
N GLY A 506 0.08 2.85 18.63
CA GLY A 506 -0.30 3.93 17.69
C GLY A 506 0.69 4.21 16.56
N GLY A 507 1.87 3.59 16.57
CA GLY A 507 2.94 3.83 15.58
C GLY A 507 2.75 3.14 14.24
N GLN A 508 1.92 2.10 14.23
CA GLN A 508 1.85 1.10 13.19
C GLN A 508 0.71 1.40 12.19
N GLY A 509 0.67 2.63 11.68
CA GLY A 509 -0.44 3.13 10.83
C GLY A 509 -0.65 2.41 9.49
N HIS A 510 0.21 1.44 9.15
CA HIS A 510 0.06 0.57 7.98
C HIS A 510 -0.64 -0.76 8.29
N HIS A 511 -1.00 -1.02 9.56
CA HIS A 511 -1.79 -2.16 9.98
C HIS A 511 -3.25 -1.78 10.26
N ASP A 512 -4.15 -2.76 10.16
CA ASP A 512 -5.59 -2.58 10.40
C ASP A 512 -5.88 -2.06 11.82
N LEU A 513 -5.06 -2.49 12.79
CA LEU A 513 -5.14 -2.11 14.21
C LEU A 513 -3.92 -1.27 14.61
N HIS A 514 -3.85 -0.04 14.10
CA HIS A 514 -2.75 0.90 14.36
C HIS A 514 -2.40 1.09 15.85
N GLU A 515 -3.33 0.82 16.76
CA GLU A 515 -3.17 0.91 18.20
C GLU A 515 -2.28 -0.18 18.82
N GLU A 516 -2.17 -1.37 18.21
CA GLU A 516 -1.33 -2.43 18.80
C GLU A 516 0.15 -2.11 18.54
N ALA A 517 0.99 -2.42 19.52
CA ALA A 517 2.43 -2.33 19.41
C ALA A 517 3.03 -3.68 18.99
N ASP A 518 4.27 -3.65 18.52
CA ASP A 518 5.07 -4.86 18.43
C ASP A 518 5.52 -5.30 19.85
N PRO A 519 5.73 -6.60 20.12
CA PRO A 519 6.28 -7.04 21.38
C PRO A 519 7.78 -6.73 21.46
N CYS A 520 8.20 -5.93 22.43
CA CYS A 520 9.60 -5.65 22.75
C CYS A 520 10.07 -6.59 23.86
N PHE A 521 10.94 -7.56 23.55
CA PHE A 521 11.20 -8.70 24.46
C PHE A 521 12.66 -8.86 24.91
N GLY A 522 13.58 -8.03 24.42
CA GLY A 522 14.98 -8.12 24.83
C GLY A 522 15.79 -6.87 24.50
N LYS A 523 17.02 -6.83 25.00
CA LYS A 523 17.96 -5.73 24.78
C LYS A 523 19.38 -6.25 24.65
N ILE A 524 20.13 -5.71 23.69
CA ILE A 524 21.53 -6.08 23.51
C ILE A 524 22.36 -5.44 24.61
N ILE A 525 23.15 -6.27 25.29
CA ILE A 525 24.03 -5.87 26.41
C ILE A 525 25.52 -6.06 26.11
N LYS A 526 25.88 -6.83 25.07
CA LYS A 526 27.26 -6.99 24.57
C LYS A 526 27.26 -7.22 23.06
N GLY A 527 28.36 -6.89 22.39
CA GLY A 527 28.51 -7.06 20.94
C GLY A 527 27.94 -5.90 20.12
N MET A 528 27.97 -4.66 20.64
CA MET A 528 27.46 -3.49 19.91
C MET A 528 28.38 -3.11 18.74
N GLU A 529 29.68 -3.33 18.87
CA GLU A 529 30.69 -3.16 17.82
C GLU A 529 30.38 -4.05 16.62
N LEU A 530 29.98 -5.29 16.87
CA LEU A 530 29.55 -6.26 15.85
C LEU A 530 28.34 -5.74 15.06
N LEU A 531 27.35 -5.16 15.73
CA LEU A 531 26.23 -4.52 15.03
C LEU A 531 26.67 -3.29 14.22
N GLY A 532 27.65 -2.54 14.73
CA GLY A 532 28.28 -1.45 14.00
C GLY A 532 28.92 -1.93 12.69
N GLU A 533 29.55 -3.10 12.70
CA GLU A 533 30.13 -3.72 11.50
C GLU A 533 29.05 -4.21 10.53
N ILE A 534 28.02 -4.93 11.02
CA ILE A 534 26.89 -5.36 10.18
C ILE A 534 26.20 -4.16 9.52
N ASN A 535 26.01 -3.07 10.26
CA ASN A 535 25.36 -1.86 9.76
C ASN A 535 26.13 -1.17 8.62
N ARG A 536 27.43 -1.46 8.45
CA ARG A 536 28.24 -0.94 7.34
C ARG A 536 28.12 -1.78 6.08
N ILE A 537 27.58 -3.01 6.17
CA ILE A 537 27.35 -3.85 5.00
C ILE A 537 26.37 -3.10 4.07
N PRO A 538 26.75 -2.86 2.80
CA PRO A 538 25.88 -2.20 1.84
C PRO A 538 24.54 -2.91 1.68
N VAL A 539 23.51 -2.14 1.34
CA VAL A 539 22.15 -2.64 1.14
C VAL A 539 21.63 -2.29 -0.25
N ASP A 540 20.77 -3.14 -0.79
CA ASP A 540 19.94 -2.83 -1.95
C ASP A 540 18.74 -1.97 -1.52
N HIS A 541 18.86 -0.66 -1.74
CA HIS A 541 17.81 0.30 -1.41
C HIS A 541 16.56 0.16 -2.28
N GLU A 542 16.68 -0.37 -3.50
CA GLU A 542 15.53 -0.59 -4.40
C GLU A 542 14.67 -1.76 -3.91
N LYS A 543 15.29 -2.74 -3.25
CA LYS A 543 14.61 -3.88 -2.62
C LYS A 543 14.27 -3.68 -1.15
N GLY A 544 14.22 -2.43 -0.66
CA GLY A 544 13.78 -2.13 0.71
C GLY A 544 14.86 -2.29 1.78
N GLY A 545 16.14 -2.16 1.41
CA GLY A 545 17.26 -2.22 2.35
C GLY A 545 17.73 -3.65 2.64
N ILE A 546 17.67 -4.54 1.65
CA ILE A 546 18.19 -5.91 1.77
C ILE A 546 19.71 -5.88 1.79
N LEU A 547 20.35 -6.57 2.73
CA LEU A 547 21.81 -6.66 2.84
C LEU A 547 22.44 -7.30 1.59
N LEU A 548 23.47 -6.68 0.99
CA LEU A 548 24.18 -7.29 -0.16
C LEU A 548 25.05 -8.50 0.21
N GLY A 549 25.20 -8.80 1.50
CA GLY A 549 25.93 -9.97 1.98
C GLY A 549 25.20 -10.65 3.14
N SER A 550 25.21 -11.98 3.14
CA SER A 550 24.49 -12.81 4.13
C SER A 550 24.99 -12.62 5.56
N VAL A 551 24.11 -12.29 6.50
CA VAL A 551 24.45 -12.30 7.92
C VAL A 551 23.68 -13.46 8.55
N MET A 552 24.34 -14.60 8.74
CA MET A 552 23.71 -15.85 9.16
C MET A 552 23.86 -16.07 10.65
N ILE A 553 22.80 -16.51 11.32
CA ILE A 553 22.84 -17.00 12.70
C ILE A 553 23.38 -18.43 12.67
N VAL A 554 24.58 -18.63 13.21
CA VAL A 554 25.26 -19.92 13.24
C VAL A 554 24.78 -20.75 14.42
N ASP A 555 24.74 -20.14 15.61
CA ASP A 555 24.24 -20.75 16.82
C ASP A 555 23.53 -19.72 17.70
N SER A 556 22.62 -20.21 18.53
CA SER A 556 21.94 -19.43 19.55
C SER A 556 21.82 -20.26 20.82
N ARG A 557 22.12 -19.70 21.98
CA ARG A 557 22.05 -20.44 23.25
C ARG A 557 21.63 -19.55 24.40
N ILE A 558 20.96 -20.15 25.37
CA ILE A 558 20.64 -19.52 26.65
C ILE A 558 21.88 -19.68 27.55
N VAL A 559 22.35 -18.57 28.12
CA VAL A 559 23.50 -18.55 29.04
C VAL A 559 23.01 -18.88 30.44
N ALA A 560 23.58 -19.90 31.06
CA ALA A 560 23.21 -20.29 32.42
C ALA A 560 23.55 -19.18 33.43
N ALA A 561 22.71 -19.00 34.45
CA ALA A 561 22.92 -17.96 35.46
C ALA A 561 24.31 -18.03 36.14
N GLN A 562 24.87 -19.23 36.29
CA GLN A 562 26.20 -19.45 36.86
C GLN A 562 27.36 -18.95 35.99
N GLU A 563 27.13 -18.83 34.67
CA GLU A 563 28.16 -18.42 33.72
C GLU A 563 28.21 -16.90 33.53
N GLN A 564 27.31 -16.13 34.17
CA GLN A 564 27.25 -14.68 34.00
C GLN A 564 28.41 -14.01 34.78
N PRO A 565 29.43 -13.44 34.09
CA PRO A 565 30.57 -12.84 34.75
C PRO A 565 30.15 -11.54 35.43
N GLY A 566 30.19 -11.51 36.77
CA GLY A 566 29.98 -10.29 37.54
C GLY A 566 28.76 -10.28 38.46
N VAL A 567 27.91 -11.31 38.44
CA VAL A 567 26.97 -11.55 39.54
C VAL A 567 27.74 -12.27 40.66
N GLN A 568 28.72 -11.58 41.26
CA GLN A 568 29.13 -11.94 42.61
C GLN A 568 27.85 -11.86 43.43
N GLN A 569 27.41 -13.01 43.95
CA GLN A 569 26.27 -13.11 44.85
C GLN A 569 26.41 -11.95 45.83
N ARG A 570 25.54 -10.94 45.72
CA ARG A 570 25.35 -10.00 46.82
C ARG A 570 24.85 -10.91 47.93
N GLU A 571 25.75 -11.33 48.81
CA GLU A 571 25.39 -12.01 50.03
C GLU A 571 24.30 -11.14 50.65
N GLU A 572 23.07 -11.65 50.62
CA GLU A 572 21.97 -11.03 51.33
C GLU A 572 22.42 -11.02 52.79
N VAL A 573 22.82 -9.84 53.26
CA VAL A 573 23.17 -9.63 54.66
C VAL A 573 21.88 -9.93 55.43
N PRO A 574 21.90 -10.93 56.33
CA PRO A 574 20.71 -11.46 56.99
C PRO A 574 19.97 -10.46 57.87
#